data_AF-A0A952SPY1-F1
#
_entry.id   AF-A0A952SPY1-F1
#
_cell.length_a   1.000
_cell.length_b   1.000
_cell.length_c   1.000
_cell.angle_alpha   90.00
_cell.angle_beta   90.00
_cell.angle_gamma   90.00
#
_symmetry.space_group_name_H-M   'P 1'
#
loop_
_entity.id
_entity.type
_entity.pdbx_description
1 polymer ?
#
loop_
_entity_poly.entity_id
_entity_poly.type
_entity_poly.pdbx_seq_one_letter_code
_entity_poly.pdbx_strand_id
1 'polypeptide(L)'
;MKHSTRSRSVAVGGFTLIEVLIAVLVLSLGMLGLAAVFPVVIAQQRDAVDRTRGAVIGQTVEGVLKNADGLVAFDGLRRDFWFSAANALDCATGYDLSPQNMSFLWEPTWRWGPNTHMGPMMGGQSYQATGTIMVGMGRVLSLTCSATTPSAQDQYEIPATSRLFPQPYTGEQPQYVWDIIPRRSRLGGDRTALELAVFVRRIDPGIRVPAGRTLSDVLTGNRVSAQERRLAVGMDPTTRLPTGDGRGSYSMPMTLPVLVRSADPSRVVLGGGTAQWQQDLWAATIARPGQILIDNLGNVLNVVGVPERGQSGELAVIVDRAYSASETDYVAGTDPRGVKVEQILFTTQKPIRAFTIRPEW
;
A
#
# COMPACT_ATOMS: atom_id res chain seq x y z
N MET A 1 -81.59 -21.34 -49.37
CA MET A 1 -81.04 -20.20 -48.61
C MET A 1 -79.53 -20.40 -48.47
N LYS A 2 -78.70 -19.63 -49.21
CA LYS A 2 -77.23 -19.66 -49.10
C LYS A 2 -76.78 -18.44 -48.28
N HIS A 3 -76.31 -18.67 -47.04
CA HIS A 3 -75.67 -17.63 -46.24
C HIS A 3 -74.27 -17.34 -46.79
N SER A 4 -74.09 -16.13 -47.33
CA SER A 4 -72.80 -15.59 -47.77
C SER A 4 -72.12 -14.92 -46.58
N THR A 5 -71.15 -15.61 -45.97
CA THR A 5 -70.32 -15.07 -44.89
C THR A 5 -69.21 -14.22 -45.52
N ARG A 6 -69.37 -12.89 -45.51
CA ARG A 6 -68.31 -11.96 -45.95
C ARG A 6 -67.14 -12.00 -44.97
N SER A 7 -66.07 -12.69 -45.36
CA SER A 7 -64.74 -12.52 -44.77
C SER A 7 -64.30 -11.07 -44.97
N ARG A 8 -64.29 -10.27 -43.88
CA ARG A 8 -63.63 -8.98 -43.87
C ARG A 8 -62.13 -9.24 -43.88
N SER A 9 -61.48 -9.01 -45.02
CA SER A 9 -60.03 -8.87 -45.07
C SER A 9 -59.65 -7.67 -44.21
N VAL A 10 -59.14 -7.92 -43.01
CA VAL A 10 -58.48 -6.89 -42.22
C VAL A 10 -57.23 -6.52 -42.99
N ALA A 11 -57.23 -5.33 -43.59
CA ALA A 11 -56.03 -4.78 -44.21
C ALA A 11 -55.00 -4.59 -43.11
N VAL A 12 -53.97 -5.45 -43.09
CA VAL A 12 -52.82 -5.28 -42.22
C VAL A 12 -52.03 -4.10 -42.79
N GLY A 13 -52.14 -2.93 -42.15
CA GLY A 13 -51.33 -1.77 -42.49
C GLY A 13 -49.85 -2.11 -42.28
N GLY A 14 -49.00 -1.85 -43.29
CA GLY A 14 -47.55 -1.97 -43.15
C GLY A 14 -46.98 -0.88 -42.25
N PHE A 15 -45.82 -1.13 -41.65
CA PHE A 15 -45.11 -0.14 -40.84
C PHE A 15 -44.73 1.07 -41.67
N THR A 16 -44.98 2.25 -41.12
CA THR A 16 -44.55 3.52 -41.69
C THR A 16 -43.04 3.69 -41.54
N LEU A 17 -42.42 4.46 -42.45
CA LEU A 17 -40.99 4.79 -42.37
C LEU A 17 -40.62 5.41 -41.02
N ILE A 18 -41.50 6.24 -40.45
CA ILE A 18 -41.27 6.88 -39.16
C ILE A 18 -41.28 5.87 -38.00
N GLU A 19 -42.14 4.85 -38.03
CA GLU A 19 -42.15 3.77 -37.03
C GLU A 19 -40.84 2.96 -37.07
N VAL A 20 -40.37 2.60 -38.27
CA VAL A 20 -39.10 1.88 -38.42
C VAL A 20 -37.93 2.73 -37.93
N LEU A 21 -37.92 4.03 -38.24
CA LEU A 21 -36.85 4.94 -37.82
C LEU A 21 -36.84 5.12 -36.29
N ILE A 22 -38.02 5.25 -35.66
CA ILE A 22 -38.14 5.29 -34.19
C ILE A 22 -37.69 3.97 -33.57
N ALA A 23 -38.06 2.82 -34.16
CA ALA A 23 -37.63 1.52 -33.66
C ALA A 23 -36.10 1.35 -33.70
N VAL A 24 -35.45 1.75 -34.79
CA VAL A 24 -33.98 1.73 -34.92
C VAL A 24 -33.32 2.70 -33.94
N LEU A 25 -33.90 3.89 -33.73
CA LEU A 25 -33.40 4.86 -32.77
C LEU A 25 -33.45 4.31 -31.33
N VAL A 26 -34.59 3.74 -30.93
CA VAL A 26 -34.77 3.14 -29.59
C VAL A 26 -33.84 1.95 -29.39
N LEU A 27 -33.70 1.08 -30.40
CA LEU A 27 -32.75 -0.04 -30.35
C LEU A 27 -31.31 0.45 -30.21
N SER A 28 -30.92 1.47 -30.95
CA SER A 28 -29.57 2.03 -30.90
C SER A 28 -29.27 2.66 -29.54
N LEU A 29 -30.24 3.37 -28.96
CA LEU A 29 -30.15 3.91 -27.59
C LEU A 29 -30.04 2.80 -26.54
N GLY A 30 -30.81 1.72 -26.68
CA GLY A 30 -30.73 0.56 -25.80
C GLY A 30 -29.36 -0.13 -25.85
N MET A 31 -28.83 -0.33 -27.05
CA MET A 31 -27.49 -0.91 -27.25
C MET A 31 -26.38 0.00 -26.71
N LEU A 32 -26.53 1.32 -26.82
CA LEU A 32 -25.60 2.29 -26.24
C LEU A 32 -25.64 2.26 -24.71
N GLY A 33 -26.84 2.13 -24.11
CA GLY A 33 -27.00 1.95 -22.67
C GLY A 33 -26.31 0.70 -22.15
N LEU A 34 -26.43 -0.43 -22.86
CA LEU A 34 -25.76 -1.68 -22.50
C LEU A 34 -24.23 -1.56 -22.62
N ALA A 35 -23.74 -0.91 -23.68
CA ALA A 35 -22.30 -0.68 -23.86
C ALA A 35 -21.69 0.16 -22.72
N ALA A 36 -22.45 1.11 -22.16
CA ALA A 36 -22.00 1.94 -21.03
C ALA A 36 -21.82 1.16 -19.71
N VAL A 37 -22.47 -0.01 -19.56
CA VAL A 37 -22.38 -0.85 -18.34
C VAL A 37 -21.12 -1.71 -18.34
N PHE A 38 -20.58 -2.08 -19.50
CA PHE A 38 -19.44 -3.00 -19.59
C PHE A 38 -18.18 -2.53 -18.83
N PRO A 39 -17.74 -1.26 -18.91
CA PRO A 39 -16.56 -0.82 -18.17
C PRO A 39 -16.70 -0.99 -16.64
N VAL A 40 -17.89 -0.72 -16.11
CA VAL A 40 -18.18 -0.88 -14.67
C VAL A 40 -18.12 -2.35 -14.28
N VAL A 41 -18.72 -3.25 -15.07
CA VAL A 41 -18.68 -4.70 -14.82
C VAL A 41 -17.25 -5.23 -14.87
N ILE A 42 -16.43 -4.79 -15.84
CA ILE A 42 -15.02 -5.19 -15.93
C ILE A 42 -14.24 -4.72 -14.71
N ALA A 43 -14.46 -3.48 -14.26
CA ALA A 43 -13.82 -2.96 -13.05
C ALA A 43 -14.22 -3.76 -11.81
N GLN A 44 -15.51 -4.06 -11.65
CA GLN A 44 -16.03 -4.87 -10.54
C GLN A 44 -15.51 -6.31 -10.57
N GLN A 45 -15.48 -6.96 -11.73
CA GLN A 45 -14.92 -8.31 -11.89
C GLN A 45 -13.43 -8.33 -11.55
N ARG A 46 -12.68 -7.32 -12.02
CA ARG A 46 -11.25 -7.18 -11.71
C ARG A 46 -11.02 -7.01 -10.21
N ASP A 47 -11.78 -6.13 -9.57
CA ASP A 47 -11.71 -5.91 -8.12
C ASP A 47 -12.08 -7.18 -7.34
N ALA A 48 -13.08 -7.94 -7.79
CA ALA A 48 -13.45 -9.21 -7.17
C ALA A 48 -12.33 -10.27 -7.29
N VAL A 49 -11.71 -10.39 -8.46
CA VAL A 49 -10.56 -11.29 -8.68
C VAL A 49 -9.38 -10.88 -7.80
N ASP A 50 -9.10 -9.58 -7.70
CA ASP A 50 -8.02 -9.05 -6.89
C ASP A 50 -8.23 -9.27 -5.40
N ARG A 51 -9.45 -9.12 -4.88
CA ARG A 51 -9.77 -9.41 -3.48
C ARG A 51 -9.54 -10.88 -3.16
N THR A 52 -10.01 -11.78 -4.03
CA THR A 52 -9.84 -13.23 -3.86
C THR A 52 -8.36 -13.62 -3.88
N ARG A 53 -7.60 -13.13 -4.88
CA ARG A 53 -6.17 -13.43 -4.98
C ARG A 53 -5.37 -12.78 -3.86
N GLY A 54 -5.69 -11.56 -3.47
CA GLY A 54 -5.08 -10.88 -2.33
C GLY A 54 -5.22 -11.67 -1.04
N ALA A 55 -6.35 -12.37 -0.83
CA ALA A 55 -6.53 -13.26 0.32
C ALA A 55 -5.61 -14.47 0.31
N VAL A 56 -5.52 -15.16 -0.83
CA VAL A 56 -4.62 -16.32 -1.01
C VAL A 56 -3.16 -15.92 -0.85
N ILE A 57 -2.77 -14.79 -1.45
CA ILE A 57 -1.42 -14.22 -1.29
C ILE A 57 -1.18 -13.88 0.18
N GLY A 58 -2.16 -13.27 0.87
CA GLY A 58 -2.01 -12.92 2.27
C GLY A 58 -1.69 -14.12 3.18
N GLN A 59 -2.41 -15.23 2.99
CA GLN A 59 -2.14 -16.48 3.68
C GLN A 59 -0.76 -17.06 3.34
N THR A 60 -0.34 -16.94 2.08
CA THR A 60 0.98 -17.41 1.62
C THR A 60 2.10 -16.57 2.24
N VAL A 61 1.96 -15.25 2.27
CA VAL A 61 2.89 -14.32 2.90
C VAL A 61 2.99 -14.59 4.39
N GLU A 62 1.87 -14.78 5.08
CA GLU A 62 1.88 -15.14 6.50
C GLU A 62 2.64 -16.46 6.75
N GLY A 63 2.41 -17.49 5.92
CA GLY A 63 3.14 -18.74 5.99
C GLY A 63 4.65 -18.59 5.74
N VAL A 64 5.04 -17.79 4.74
CA VAL A 64 6.45 -17.49 4.45
C VAL A 64 7.10 -16.76 5.64
N LEU A 65 6.43 -15.76 6.21
CA LEU A 65 6.98 -14.96 7.31
C LEU A 65 7.03 -15.74 8.63
N LYS A 66 6.10 -16.67 8.86
CA LYS A 66 6.13 -17.57 10.03
C LYS A 66 7.26 -18.60 9.95
N ASN A 67 7.55 -19.11 8.75
CA ASN A 67 8.56 -20.16 8.53
C ASN A 67 9.95 -19.62 8.18
N ALA A 68 10.12 -18.31 8.07
CA ALA A 68 11.40 -17.72 7.77
C ALA A 68 12.27 -17.74 9.04
N ASP A 69 13.14 -18.75 9.16
CA ASP A 69 14.11 -18.87 10.26
C ASP A 69 14.98 -17.60 10.42
N GLY A 70 15.26 -16.88 9.31
CA GLY A 70 15.94 -15.59 9.35
C GLY A 70 15.10 -14.44 9.93
N LEU A 71 13.77 -14.53 9.88
CA LEU A 71 12.88 -13.64 10.63
C LEU A 71 12.82 -14.03 12.12
N VAL A 72 13.10 -15.28 12.48
CA VAL A 72 13.28 -15.70 13.88
C VAL A 72 14.53 -15.07 14.51
N ALA A 73 15.53 -14.67 13.72
CA ALA A 73 16.62 -13.82 14.22
C ALA A 73 16.14 -12.44 14.75
N PHE A 74 14.91 -12.00 14.42
CA PHE A 74 14.28 -10.87 15.10
C PHE A 74 14.00 -11.15 16.58
N ASP A 75 13.97 -12.40 17.02
CA ASP A 75 13.93 -12.75 18.43
C ASP A 75 15.20 -12.28 19.17
N GLY A 76 16.35 -12.27 18.48
CA GLY A 76 17.57 -11.58 18.94
C GLY A 76 17.45 -10.05 18.89
N LEU A 77 16.75 -9.50 17.88
CA LEU A 77 16.43 -8.06 17.80
C LEU A 77 15.37 -7.63 18.84
N ARG A 78 14.72 -8.58 19.51
CA ARG A 78 13.57 -8.38 20.41
C ARG A 78 13.94 -7.65 21.69
N ARG A 79 15.19 -7.79 22.17
CA ARG A 79 15.63 -7.23 23.46
C ARG A 79 16.31 -5.86 23.39
N ASP A 80 17.17 -5.60 22.40
CA ASP A 80 18.15 -4.49 22.52
C ASP A 80 18.08 -3.41 21.42
N PHE A 81 17.13 -3.48 20.49
CA PHE A 81 17.06 -2.53 19.36
C PHE A 81 16.14 -1.33 19.61
N TRP A 82 16.77 -0.16 19.73
CA TRP A 82 16.17 1.17 19.84
C TRP A 82 15.77 1.73 18.46
N PHE A 83 14.57 2.28 18.34
CA PHE A 83 14.07 2.90 17.11
C PHE A 83 14.70 4.27 16.83
N SER A 84 14.68 4.68 15.56
CA SER A 84 15.49 5.79 15.03
C SER A 84 15.09 7.21 15.45
N ALA A 85 14.07 7.40 16.28
CA ALA A 85 13.76 8.71 16.81
C ALA A 85 14.19 8.88 18.28
N ALA A 86 14.60 7.81 18.96
CA ALA A 86 14.90 7.85 20.40
C ALA A 86 16.26 8.48 20.70
N ASN A 87 17.35 7.97 20.12
CA ASN A 87 18.67 8.32 20.67
C ASN A 87 19.23 9.69 20.23
N ALA A 88 18.81 10.25 19.10
CA ALA A 88 19.26 11.59 18.70
C ALA A 88 18.61 12.69 19.55
N LEU A 89 17.40 12.44 20.06
CA LEU A 89 16.67 13.39 20.90
C LEU A 89 16.97 13.18 22.38
N ASP A 90 17.19 11.96 22.87
CA ASP A 90 17.50 11.73 24.29
C ASP A 90 18.91 12.25 24.66
N CYS A 91 19.89 12.01 23.80
CA CYS A 91 21.28 12.46 24.01
C CYS A 91 21.48 13.98 23.89
N ALA A 92 20.51 14.71 23.30
CA ALA A 92 20.65 16.14 22.99
C ALA A 92 19.56 17.04 23.59
N THR A 93 18.37 16.52 23.92
CA THR A 93 17.19 17.35 24.24
C THR A 93 16.45 16.96 25.51
N GLY A 94 16.79 15.84 26.18
CA GLY A 94 16.11 15.40 27.40
C GLY A 94 14.66 14.97 27.20
N TYR A 95 14.26 14.62 25.96
CA TYR A 95 12.97 13.99 25.68
C TYR A 95 12.97 12.56 26.24
N ASP A 96 11.98 12.23 27.07
CA ASP A 96 11.74 10.85 27.54
C ASP A 96 11.38 9.97 26.34
N LEU A 97 12.38 9.25 25.85
CA LEU A 97 12.27 8.31 24.74
C LEU A 97 12.35 6.89 25.26
N SER A 98 11.78 6.66 26.45
CA SER A 98 11.51 5.33 26.95
C SER A 98 10.88 4.49 25.83
N PRO A 99 11.18 3.17 25.76
CA PRO A 99 10.60 2.25 24.77
C PRO A 99 9.08 2.36 24.66
N GLN A 100 8.44 2.84 25.72
CA GLN A 100 7.03 3.19 25.77
C GLN A 100 6.69 4.24 24.70
N ASN A 101 7.37 5.38 24.61
CA ASN A 101 6.96 6.50 23.75
C ASN A 101 7.20 6.29 22.24
N MET A 102 7.84 5.19 21.83
CA MET A 102 8.21 4.95 20.42
C MET A 102 7.74 3.62 19.83
N SER A 103 7.13 2.74 20.64
CA SER A 103 6.76 1.38 20.25
C SER A 103 5.51 1.28 19.35
N PHE A 104 5.18 2.26 18.52
CA PHE A 104 3.93 2.25 17.74
C PHE A 104 4.06 2.77 16.31
N LEU A 105 5.15 3.44 15.94
CA LEU A 105 5.34 3.95 14.58
C LEU A 105 5.85 2.86 13.63
N TRP A 106 5.42 2.93 12.38
CA TRP A 106 5.88 2.08 11.28
C TRP A 106 7.24 2.54 10.76
N GLU A 107 8.10 1.58 10.42
CA GLU A 107 9.47 1.84 9.95
C GLU A 107 9.68 1.38 8.49
N PRO A 108 9.29 2.19 7.50
CA PRO A 108 9.29 1.76 6.10
C PRO A 108 10.69 1.50 5.53
N THR A 109 11.70 2.08 6.15
CA THR A 109 13.09 1.98 5.68
C THR A 109 13.83 0.78 6.24
N TRP A 110 13.21 -0.01 7.13
CA TRP A 110 13.85 -1.12 7.85
C TRP A 110 15.15 -0.69 8.56
N ARG A 111 15.24 0.60 8.91
CA ARG A 111 16.36 1.17 9.67
C ARG A 111 16.02 1.13 11.16
N TRP A 112 17.02 0.74 11.94
CA TRP A 112 16.95 0.67 13.39
C TRP A 112 18.10 1.55 13.94
N GLY A 113 17.84 2.45 14.88
CA GLY A 113 18.82 3.42 15.40
C GLY A 113 18.69 4.85 14.83
N PRO A 114 19.08 5.89 15.59
CA PRO A 114 18.71 7.29 15.47
C PRO A 114 19.02 7.90 14.11
N ASN A 115 18.10 8.75 13.67
CA ASN A 115 18.29 9.72 12.59
C ASN A 115 19.29 10.81 13.03
N THR A 116 20.55 10.46 13.29
CA THR A 116 21.59 11.49 13.15
C THR A 116 21.73 11.76 11.66
N HIS A 117 21.14 12.88 11.28
CA HIS A 117 21.24 13.57 10.01
C HIS A 117 22.53 13.25 9.20
N MET A 118 22.32 13.01 7.90
CA MET A 118 23.28 13.24 6.81
C MET A 118 24.35 12.17 6.53
N GLY A 119 23.92 10.92 6.34
CA GLY A 119 24.69 9.93 5.58
C GLY A 119 23.85 9.34 4.43
N PRO A 120 24.26 9.47 3.16
CA PRO A 120 23.74 8.61 2.10
C PRO A 120 24.21 7.18 2.45
N MET A 121 23.50 6.08 2.26
CA MET A 121 22.32 5.86 1.44
C MET A 121 21.93 4.35 1.41
N MET A 122 22.63 3.42 2.09
CA MET A 122 22.70 2.03 1.60
C MET A 122 21.39 1.20 1.71
N GLY A 123 20.72 1.10 2.87
CA GLY A 123 19.51 0.25 2.97
C GLY A 123 18.32 0.75 2.12
N GLY A 124 18.11 2.07 2.10
CA GLY A 124 17.08 2.69 1.27
C GLY A 124 17.43 2.62 -0.23
N GLN A 125 18.71 2.72 -0.58
CA GLN A 125 19.16 2.54 -1.97
C GLN A 125 18.96 1.12 -2.45
N SER A 126 19.28 0.08 -1.67
CA SER A 126 19.07 -1.30 -2.10
C SER A 126 17.58 -1.57 -2.34
N TYR A 127 16.70 -1.09 -1.44
CA TYR A 127 15.26 -1.22 -1.62
C TYR A 127 14.77 -0.43 -2.84
N GLN A 128 15.17 0.83 -3.00
CA GLN A 128 14.82 1.64 -4.16
C GLN A 128 15.44 1.16 -5.48
N ALA A 129 16.61 0.54 -5.48
CA ALA A 129 17.30 0.13 -6.71
C ALA A 129 16.84 -1.25 -7.20
N THR A 130 16.54 -2.17 -6.27
CA THR A 130 16.28 -3.58 -6.62
C THR A 130 14.96 -4.11 -6.10
N GLY A 131 14.30 -3.38 -5.19
CA GLY A 131 13.19 -3.90 -4.41
C GLY A 131 13.64 -4.83 -3.27
N THR A 132 14.93 -5.04 -3.02
CA THR A 132 15.36 -5.95 -1.94
C THR A 132 15.13 -5.29 -0.59
N ILE A 133 14.39 -5.97 0.29
CA ILE A 133 14.20 -5.54 1.68
C ILE A 133 15.41 -6.02 2.47
N MET A 134 16.08 -5.08 3.12
CA MET A 134 17.25 -5.35 3.96
C MET A 134 16.84 -5.25 5.41
N VAL A 135 16.81 -6.39 6.09
CA VAL A 135 16.59 -6.49 7.54
C VAL A 135 17.91 -6.36 8.28
N GLY A 136 17.90 -5.73 9.45
CA GLY A 136 19.05 -5.74 10.37
C GLY A 136 20.18 -4.79 9.99
N MET A 137 19.96 -3.85 9.05
CA MET A 137 20.97 -2.88 8.59
C MET A 137 21.12 -1.63 9.49
N GLY A 138 20.58 -1.64 10.70
CA GLY A 138 20.61 -0.52 11.64
C GLY A 138 21.75 -0.62 12.65
N ARG A 139 22.40 0.49 13.03
CA ARG A 139 23.40 0.43 14.13
C ARG A 139 22.67 0.13 15.43
N VAL A 140 23.13 -0.87 16.18
CA VAL A 140 22.67 -1.08 17.55
C VAL A 140 23.29 0.04 18.36
N LEU A 141 22.46 0.90 18.96
CA LEU A 141 22.95 1.75 20.02
C LEU A 141 22.76 1.06 21.34
N SER A 142 23.89 0.86 21.99
CA SER A 142 23.92 0.57 23.41
C SER A 142 23.32 1.75 24.19
N LEU A 143 22.76 1.46 25.36
CA LEU A 143 22.41 2.42 26.41
C LEU A 143 23.57 3.38 26.76
N THR A 144 24.81 3.00 26.45
CA THR A 144 26.02 3.82 26.63
C THR A 144 26.33 4.76 25.46
N CYS A 145 25.40 4.95 24.53
CA CYS A 145 25.56 5.76 23.32
C CYS A 145 26.69 5.29 22.38
N SER A 146 27.21 4.08 22.57
CA SER A 146 28.14 3.46 21.62
C SER A 146 27.35 2.76 20.52
N ALA A 147 27.59 3.16 19.27
CA ALA A 147 26.98 2.55 18.11
C ALA A 147 27.84 1.37 17.59
N THR A 148 27.36 0.15 17.76
CA THR A 148 27.95 -1.04 17.14
C THR A 148 27.23 -1.34 15.82
N THR A 149 28.00 -1.52 14.75
CA THR A 149 27.46 -2.03 13.49
C THR A 149 27.10 -3.50 13.71
N PRO A 150 25.88 -3.95 13.38
CA PRO A 150 25.51 -5.36 13.46
C PRO A 150 26.49 -6.19 12.63
N SER A 151 26.69 -7.44 13.06
CA SER A 151 27.47 -8.36 12.24
C SER A 151 26.73 -8.60 10.92
N ALA A 152 27.45 -8.92 9.84
CA ALA A 152 26.81 -9.30 8.58
C ALA A 152 25.92 -10.56 8.72
N GLN A 153 26.13 -11.35 9.78
CA GLN A 153 25.32 -12.55 10.08
C GLN A 153 23.93 -12.20 10.64
N ASP A 154 23.75 -10.97 11.15
CA ASP A 154 22.47 -10.47 11.66
C ASP A 154 21.64 -9.77 10.58
N GLN A 155 22.16 -9.70 9.35
CA GLN A 155 21.49 -9.08 8.22
C GLN A 155 20.75 -10.15 7.41
N TYR A 156 19.50 -9.87 7.09
CA TYR A 156 18.66 -10.77 6.31
C TYR A 156 18.11 -10.05 5.08
N GLU A 157 18.24 -10.67 3.92
CA GLU A 157 17.76 -10.12 2.66
C GLU A 157 16.47 -10.82 2.23
N ILE A 158 15.44 -10.02 1.92
CA ILE A 158 14.23 -10.50 1.27
C ILE A 158 14.20 -9.90 -0.14
N PRO A 159 14.76 -10.60 -1.15
CA PRO A 159 14.83 -10.07 -2.50
C PRO A 159 13.43 -9.87 -3.08
N ALA A 160 13.26 -8.89 -3.96
CA ALA A 160 11.98 -8.66 -4.62
C ALA A 160 11.43 -9.90 -5.34
N THR A 161 12.33 -10.77 -5.84
CA THR A 161 11.99 -11.99 -6.57
C THR A 161 11.30 -13.04 -5.70
N SER A 162 11.67 -13.18 -4.42
CA SER A 162 10.97 -14.09 -3.49
C SER A 162 9.60 -13.56 -3.08
N ARG A 163 9.35 -12.27 -3.33
CA ARG A 163 8.09 -11.59 -3.01
C ARG A 163 7.08 -11.57 -4.15
N LEU A 164 7.40 -12.24 -5.27
CA LEU A 164 6.53 -12.32 -6.44
C LEU A 164 5.47 -13.42 -6.28
N PHE A 165 4.27 -13.17 -6.79
CA PHE A 165 3.19 -14.15 -6.82
C PHE A 165 2.42 -14.14 -8.16
N PRO A 166 2.20 -15.30 -8.80
CA PRO A 166 2.86 -16.58 -8.53
C PRO A 166 4.40 -16.47 -8.59
N GLN A 167 5.09 -17.44 -7.99
CA GLN A 167 6.55 -17.44 -7.99
C GLN A 167 7.09 -17.56 -9.43
N PRO A 168 8.21 -16.90 -9.77
CA PRO A 168 8.82 -16.99 -11.09
C PRO A 168 9.06 -18.44 -11.52
N TYR A 169 8.89 -18.73 -12.81
CA TYR A 169 9.18 -20.03 -13.41
C TYR A 169 8.32 -21.22 -12.93
N THR A 170 7.17 -20.95 -12.31
CA THR A 170 6.22 -21.99 -11.87
C THR A 170 5.19 -22.39 -12.94
N GLY A 171 5.33 -21.88 -14.17
CA GLY A 171 4.39 -22.08 -15.28
C GLY A 171 3.37 -20.94 -15.44
N GLU A 172 3.19 -20.12 -14.40
CA GLU A 172 2.42 -18.88 -14.47
C GLU A 172 3.34 -17.64 -14.40
N GLN A 173 2.94 -16.53 -15.05
CA GLN A 173 3.67 -15.27 -14.93
C GLN A 173 3.32 -14.60 -13.58
N PRO A 174 4.31 -14.02 -12.87
CA PRO A 174 4.06 -13.18 -11.71
C PRO A 174 3.06 -12.06 -12.04
N GLN A 175 2.12 -11.81 -11.15
CA GLN A 175 1.12 -10.74 -11.30
C GLN A 175 1.10 -9.77 -10.13
N TYR A 176 1.63 -10.21 -8.98
CA TYR A 176 1.65 -9.46 -7.74
C TYR A 176 3.03 -9.45 -7.12
N VAL A 177 3.30 -8.41 -6.35
CA VAL A 177 4.43 -8.32 -5.43
C VAL A 177 3.88 -7.93 -4.06
N TRP A 178 4.44 -8.48 -2.99
CA TRP A 178 4.06 -8.08 -1.64
C TRP A 178 5.22 -7.38 -0.92
N ASP A 179 4.93 -6.36 -0.13
CA ASP A 179 5.87 -5.61 0.69
C ASP A 179 5.51 -5.75 2.15
N ILE A 180 6.50 -5.56 3.02
CA ILE A 180 6.32 -5.58 4.45
C ILE A 180 6.98 -4.38 5.10
N ILE A 181 6.36 -3.90 6.18
CA ILE A 181 6.87 -2.82 7.02
C ILE A 181 6.69 -3.21 8.49
N PRO A 182 7.75 -3.21 9.30
CA PRO A 182 7.66 -3.61 10.68
C PRO A 182 7.30 -2.43 11.58
N ARG A 183 6.72 -2.76 12.72
CA ARG A 183 6.72 -1.93 13.93
C ARG A 183 6.80 -2.83 15.16
N ARG A 184 7.09 -2.23 16.31
CA ARG A 184 6.73 -2.87 17.58
C ARG A 184 5.26 -2.59 17.89
N SER A 185 4.65 -3.53 18.58
CA SER A 185 3.28 -3.46 19.08
C SER A 185 3.30 -3.86 20.54
N ARG A 186 2.53 -3.17 21.38
CA ARG A 186 2.45 -3.53 22.81
C ARG A 186 1.48 -4.68 23.00
N LEU A 187 1.90 -5.70 23.73
CA LEU A 187 1.05 -6.83 24.13
C LEU A 187 0.43 -6.65 25.54
N GLY A 188 0.74 -5.54 26.21
CA GLY A 188 0.38 -5.29 27.61
C GLY A 188 1.60 -5.43 28.53
N GLY A 189 1.65 -4.58 29.58
CA GLY A 189 2.85 -4.42 30.41
C GLY A 189 4.06 -3.96 29.59
N ASP A 190 5.25 -4.47 29.93
CA ASP A 190 6.51 -4.19 29.21
C ASP A 190 6.76 -5.13 28.01
N ARG A 191 5.79 -5.98 27.67
CA ARG A 191 5.96 -6.92 26.55
C ARG A 191 5.65 -6.22 25.23
N THR A 192 6.60 -6.32 24.30
CA THR A 192 6.42 -5.90 22.91
C THR A 192 6.49 -7.10 21.97
N ALA A 193 5.71 -7.05 20.90
CA ALA A 193 5.78 -7.97 19.78
C ALA A 193 6.13 -7.23 18.49
N LEU A 194 6.65 -7.96 17.51
CA LEU A 194 6.73 -7.45 16.16
C LEU A 194 5.35 -7.52 15.52
N GLU A 195 4.97 -6.45 14.84
CA GLU A 195 3.81 -6.40 13.97
C GLU A 195 4.25 -5.95 12.60
N LEU A 196 3.79 -6.63 11.56
CA LEU A 196 4.15 -6.36 10.18
C LEU A 196 2.91 -5.87 9.44
N ALA A 197 3.01 -4.71 8.82
CA ALA A 197 2.07 -4.26 7.79
C ALA A 197 2.49 -4.89 6.46
N VAL A 198 1.57 -5.57 5.80
CA VAL A 198 1.77 -6.24 4.51
C VAL A 198 0.96 -5.50 3.45
N PHE A 199 1.58 -5.17 2.32
CA PHE A 199 0.90 -4.62 1.14
C PHE A 199 1.04 -5.58 -0.01
N VAL A 200 -0.07 -5.98 -0.62
CA VAL A 200 -0.06 -6.78 -1.86
C VAL A 200 -0.43 -5.85 -3.02
N ARG A 201 0.43 -5.78 -4.02
CA ARG A 201 0.33 -4.85 -5.15
C ARG A 201 0.38 -5.58 -6.47
N ARG A 202 -0.31 -5.06 -7.47
CA ARG A 202 -0.17 -5.53 -8.85
C ARG A 202 1.18 -5.11 -9.40
N ILE A 203 1.81 -6.00 -10.13
CA ILE A 203 2.98 -5.67 -10.94
C ILE A 203 2.57 -4.66 -12.01
N ASP A 204 3.48 -3.74 -12.32
CA ASP A 204 3.29 -2.69 -13.30
C ASP A 204 2.86 -3.25 -14.66
N PRO A 205 1.63 -2.92 -15.14
CA PRO A 205 1.05 -3.56 -16.31
C PRO A 205 1.70 -3.11 -17.63
N GLY A 206 2.43 -2.00 -17.63
CA GLY A 206 3.15 -1.46 -18.78
C GLY A 206 4.57 -2.01 -18.96
N ILE A 207 4.99 -2.98 -18.13
CA ILE A 207 6.29 -3.65 -18.32
C ILE A 207 6.32 -4.34 -19.68
N ARG A 208 7.22 -3.86 -20.55
CA ARG A 208 7.46 -4.47 -21.86
C ARG A 208 8.45 -5.62 -21.72
N VAL A 209 8.03 -6.80 -22.14
CA VAL A 209 8.87 -8.01 -22.14
C VAL A 209 9.53 -8.15 -23.52
N PRO A 210 10.88 -8.28 -23.60
CA PRO A 210 11.57 -8.53 -24.86
C PRO A 210 11.09 -9.82 -25.55
N ALA A 211 11.22 -9.88 -26.87
CA ALA A 211 10.84 -11.07 -27.64
C ALA A 211 11.62 -12.30 -27.16
N GLY A 212 10.92 -13.43 -26.97
CA GLY A 212 11.52 -14.67 -26.48
C GLY A 212 11.86 -14.67 -24.98
N ARG A 213 11.43 -13.66 -24.22
CA ARG A 213 11.54 -13.58 -22.76
C ARG A 213 10.19 -13.66 -22.09
N THR A 214 10.23 -13.87 -20.78
CA THR A 214 9.07 -13.86 -19.90
C THR A 214 9.10 -12.66 -18.96
N LEU A 215 7.97 -12.32 -18.34
CA LEU A 215 7.94 -11.32 -17.28
C LEU A 215 8.82 -11.75 -16.10
N SER A 216 8.87 -13.06 -15.80
CA SER A 216 9.78 -13.65 -14.82
C SER A 216 11.26 -13.31 -15.11
N ASP A 217 11.70 -13.43 -16.36
CA ASP A 217 13.08 -13.09 -16.78
C ASP A 217 13.40 -11.62 -16.51
N VAL A 218 12.48 -10.74 -16.91
CA VAL A 218 12.64 -9.29 -16.77
C VAL A 218 12.67 -8.84 -15.30
N LEU A 219 11.85 -9.43 -14.43
CA LEU A 219 11.78 -9.08 -13.01
C LEU A 219 12.94 -9.66 -12.19
N THR A 220 13.39 -10.87 -12.55
CA THR A 220 14.49 -11.55 -11.85
C THR A 220 15.87 -11.12 -12.36
N GLY A 221 15.93 -10.50 -13.54
CA GLY A 221 17.19 -10.22 -14.23
C GLY A 221 17.81 -11.45 -14.90
N ASN A 222 17.10 -12.58 -14.93
CA ASN A 222 17.58 -13.80 -15.56
C ASN A 222 17.47 -13.70 -17.09
N ARG A 223 18.54 -14.06 -17.80
CA ARG A 223 18.61 -14.06 -19.28
C ARG A 223 18.31 -12.71 -19.94
N VAL A 224 18.30 -11.61 -19.21
CA VAL A 224 18.11 -10.26 -19.73
C VAL A 224 19.32 -9.40 -19.38
N SER A 225 19.58 -8.38 -20.18
CA SER A 225 20.58 -7.36 -19.84
C SER A 225 20.13 -6.50 -18.65
N ALA A 226 21.07 -5.79 -18.02
CA ALA A 226 20.74 -4.87 -16.93
C ALA A 226 19.75 -3.77 -17.37
N GLN A 227 19.80 -3.34 -18.64
CA GLN A 227 18.91 -2.34 -19.22
C GLN A 227 17.49 -2.88 -19.50
N GLU A 228 17.35 -4.19 -19.63
CA GLU A 228 16.07 -4.87 -19.85
C GLU A 228 15.39 -5.25 -18.54
N ARG A 229 16.14 -5.35 -17.43
CA ARG A 229 15.58 -5.61 -16.11
C ARG A 229 14.53 -4.56 -15.74
N ARG A 230 13.45 -4.99 -15.08
CA ARG A 230 12.41 -4.10 -14.54
C ARG A 230 12.16 -4.41 -13.08
N LEU A 231 11.64 -3.41 -12.41
CA LEU A 231 11.10 -3.51 -11.07
C LEU A 231 9.65 -3.96 -11.15
N ALA A 232 9.20 -4.72 -10.16
CA ALA A 232 7.80 -5.13 -10.08
C ALA A 232 6.85 -3.93 -10.01
N VAL A 233 7.28 -2.87 -9.33
CA VAL A 233 6.54 -1.62 -9.12
C VAL A 233 7.52 -0.45 -9.18
N GLY A 234 7.51 0.25 -10.31
CA GLY A 234 8.38 1.37 -10.62
C GLY A 234 7.81 2.70 -10.14
N MET A 235 8.70 3.62 -9.81
CA MET A 235 8.42 4.97 -9.36
C MET A 235 9.44 5.93 -9.98
N ASP A 236 8.97 7.05 -10.50
CA ASP A 236 9.84 8.10 -10.97
C ASP A 236 10.61 8.71 -9.77
N PRO A 237 11.95 8.76 -9.80
CA PRO A 237 12.74 9.22 -8.67
C PRO A 237 12.54 10.71 -8.34
N THR A 238 12.06 11.50 -9.31
CA THR A 238 11.84 12.95 -9.20
C THR A 238 10.44 13.25 -8.71
N THR A 239 9.43 12.74 -9.39
CA THR A 239 8.01 13.02 -9.08
C THR A 239 7.46 12.12 -7.97
N ARG A 240 8.13 10.99 -7.69
CA ARG A 240 7.66 9.94 -6.77
C ARG A 240 6.33 9.30 -7.18
N LEU A 241 5.89 9.50 -8.41
CA LEU A 241 4.68 8.86 -8.95
C LEU A 241 5.00 7.48 -9.53
N PRO A 242 4.05 6.53 -9.49
CA PRO A 242 4.21 5.24 -10.16
C PRO A 242 4.47 5.43 -11.66
N THR A 243 5.45 4.73 -12.23
CA THR A 243 5.70 4.78 -13.68
C THR A 243 4.76 3.86 -14.45
N GLY A 244 4.32 2.76 -13.82
CA GLY A 244 3.46 1.76 -14.45
C GLY A 244 4.19 0.88 -15.47
N ASP A 245 5.50 1.04 -15.64
CA ASP A 245 6.33 0.31 -16.62
C ASP A 245 7.55 -0.39 -15.99
N GLY A 246 7.66 -0.38 -14.66
CA GLY A 246 8.74 -1.01 -13.90
C GLY A 246 10.10 -0.33 -14.04
N ARG A 247 10.17 0.92 -14.52
CA ARG A 247 11.41 1.72 -14.58
C ARG A 247 11.55 2.67 -13.39
N GLY A 248 12.73 3.29 -13.28
CA GLY A 248 13.05 4.25 -12.24
C GLY A 248 13.51 3.57 -10.95
N SER A 249 12.98 4.03 -9.82
CA SER A 249 13.21 3.43 -8.50
C SER A 249 12.03 2.56 -8.09
N TYR A 250 12.24 1.65 -7.15
CA TYR A 250 11.18 0.82 -6.59
C TYR A 250 10.25 1.70 -5.75
N SER A 251 8.96 1.60 -6.01
CA SER A 251 7.93 2.22 -5.18
C SER A 251 7.87 1.48 -3.85
N MET A 252 8.60 1.89 -2.80
CA MET A 252 8.43 1.28 -1.47
C MET A 252 7.21 1.88 -0.73
N PRO A 253 6.63 1.17 0.25
CA PRO A 253 5.66 1.78 1.15
C PRO A 253 6.26 3.00 1.87
N MET A 254 5.42 4.01 2.12
CA MET A 254 5.81 5.30 2.70
C MET A 254 4.92 5.61 3.89
N THR A 255 5.49 6.32 4.86
CA THR A 255 4.75 6.83 6.01
C THR A 255 4.47 8.32 5.85
N LEU A 256 3.35 8.77 6.40
CA LEU A 256 2.95 10.16 6.41
C LEU A 256 2.41 10.51 7.81
N PRO A 257 2.91 11.57 8.47
CA PRO A 257 2.26 12.08 9.66
C PRO A 257 0.83 12.52 9.36
N VAL A 258 -0.08 12.28 10.28
CA VAL A 258 -1.49 12.66 10.14
C VAL A 258 -2.04 13.28 11.40
N LEU A 259 -3.14 14.00 11.24
CA LEU A 259 -3.96 14.52 12.32
C LEU A 259 -5.39 14.03 12.12
N VAL A 260 -5.96 13.44 13.16
CA VAL A 260 -7.40 13.13 13.24
C VAL A 260 -7.98 13.99 14.35
N ARG A 261 -9.17 14.55 14.17
CA ARG A 261 -9.84 15.39 15.18
C ARG A 261 -11.11 14.70 15.65
N SER A 262 -11.43 14.74 16.95
CA SER A 262 -12.66 14.12 17.49
C SER A 262 -13.94 14.67 16.87
N ALA A 263 -13.93 15.93 16.44
CA ALA A 263 -15.05 16.57 15.76
C ALA A 263 -15.38 15.94 14.39
N ASP A 264 -14.42 15.26 13.77
CA ASP A 264 -14.58 14.58 12.48
C ASP A 264 -13.76 13.29 12.47
N PRO A 265 -14.23 12.24 13.17
CA PRO A 265 -13.45 11.04 13.45
C PRO A 265 -13.24 10.16 12.22
N SER A 266 -13.79 10.46 11.05
CA SER A 266 -13.48 9.75 9.81
C SER A 266 -12.56 10.54 8.88
N ARG A 267 -12.24 11.78 9.24
CA ARG A 267 -11.40 12.67 8.44
C ARG A 267 -9.96 12.62 8.94
N VAL A 268 -9.08 12.13 8.07
CA VAL A 268 -7.64 12.10 8.30
C VAL A 268 -7.03 13.28 7.57
N VAL A 269 -6.54 14.27 8.32
CA VAL A 269 -5.77 15.39 7.79
C VAL A 269 -4.34 14.91 7.54
N LEU A 270 -3.89 15.06 6.30
CA LEU A 270 -2.56 14.64 5.86
C LEU A 270 -1.55 15.71 6.28
N GLY A 271 -0.73 15.40 7.28
CA GLY A 271 0.17 16.35 7.93
C GLY A 271 1.47 16.59 7.16
N GLY A 272 2.07 17.77 7.38
CA GLY A 272 3.51 17.97 7.18
C GLY A 272 4.01 18.35 5.79
N GLY A 273 3.13 18.64 4.83
CA GLY A 273 3.54 19.03 3.48
C GLY A 273 3.61 20.54 3.37
N THR A 274 4.73 21.15 3.77
CA THR A 274 4.92 22.60 3.56
C THR A 274 5.15 22.92 2.08
N ALA A 275 5.71 21.97 1.32
CA ALA A 275 6.00 22.17 -0.09
C ALA A 275 4.84 21.68 -0.98
N GLN A 276 4.46 22.51 -1.96
CA GLN A 276 3.36 22.23 -2.89
C GLN A 276 3.51 20.86 -3.59
N TRP A 277 4.73 20.49 -3.99
CA TRP A 277 4.98 19.21 -4.67
C TRP A 277 4.63 17.99 -3.81
N GLN A 278 4.75 18.06 -2.48
CA GLN A 278 4.36 16.98 -1.58
C GLN A 278 2.84 16.85 -1.53
N GLN A 279 2.14 17.98 -1.49
CA GLN A 279 0.68 18.00 -1.53
C GLN A 279 0.16 17.46 -2.85
N ASP A 280 0.78 17.82 -3.97
CA ASP A 280 0.44 17.29 -5.30
C ASP A 280 0.68 15.78 -5.36
N LEU A 281 1.81 15.30 -4.82
CA LEU A 281 2.09 13.88 -4.69
C LEU A 281 1.03 13.15 -3.87
N TRP A 282 0.65 13.68 -2.71
CA TRP A 282 -0.35 13.05 -1.83
C TRP A 282 -1.75 13.08 -2.46
N ALA A 283 -2.13 14.18 -3.10
CA ALA A 283 -3.37 14.28 -3.85
C ALA A 283 -3.38 13.24 -4.99
N ALA A 284 -2.26 13.09 -5.68
CA ALA A 284 -2.09 12.12 -6.75
C ALA A 284 -1.90 10.68 -6.29
N THR A 285 -1.78 10.36 -4.99
CA THR A 285 -1.52 8.98 -4.53
C THR A 285 -2.49 8.56 -3.42
N ILE A 286 -2.38 9.19 -2.26
CA ILE A 286 -3.14 8.85 -1.04
C ILE A 286 -4.60 9.24 -1.16
N ALA A 287 -4.87 10.42 -1.72
CA ALA A 287 -6.23 10.99 -1.82
C ALA A 287 -7.02 10.40 -3.00
N ARG A 288 -6.99 9.08 -3.15
CA ARG A 288 -7.73 8.35 -4.20
C ARG A 288 -8.74 7.42 -3.56
N PRO A 289 -10.03 7.49 -3.92
CA PRO A 289 -11.01 6.50 -3.48
C PRO A 289 -10.55 5.06 -3.75
N GLY A 290 -10.71 4.21 -2.75
CA GLY A 290 -10.25 2.83 -2.72
C GLY A 290 -8.76 2.65 -2.42
N GLN A 291 -7.99 3.71 -2.15
CA GLN A 291 -6.66 3.57 -1.58
C GLN A 291 -6.74 2.90 -0.20
N ILE A 292 -5.81 1.99 0.09
CA ILE A 292 -5.74 1.30 1.39
C ILE A 292 -4.60 1.88 2.21
N LEU A 293 -4.89 2.25 3.45
CA LEU A 293 -3.95 2.84 4.40
C LEU A 293 -3.85 1.91 5.62
N ILE A 294 -2.73 1.97 6.33
CA ILE A 294 -2.57 1.34 7.65
C ILE A 294 -2.13 2.41 8.64
N ASP A 295 -2.89 2.66 9.69
CA ASP A 295 -2.49 3.62 10.73
C ASP A 295 -1.45 3.04 11.70
N ASN A 296 -0.84 3.87 12.52
CA ASN A 296 0.10 3.46 13.59
C ASN A 296 -0.57 2.73 14.76
N LEU A 297 -1.86 2.41 14.67
CA LEU A 297 -2.58 1.50 15.58
C LEU A 297 -2.81 0.13 14.95
N GLY A 298 -2.54 -0.03 13.65
CA GLY A 298 -2.58 -1.29 12.92
C GLY A 298 -3.91 -1.52 12.23
N ASN A 299 -4.76 -0.50 12.22
CA ASN A 299 -6.05 -0.54 11.56
C ASN A 299 -5.84 -0.35 10.07
N VAL A 300 -6.51 -1.19 9.28
CA VAL A 300 -6.58 -1.07 7.83
C VAL A 300 -7.76 -0.18 7.48
N LEU A 301 -7.52 0.85 6.67
CA LEU A 301 -8.50 1.88 6.33
C LEU A 301 -8.63 1.96 4.81
N ASN A 302 -9.84 2.14 4.32
CA ASN A 302 -10.09 2.45 2.92
C ASN A 302 -10.44 3.93 2.78
N VAL A 303 -9.77 4.62 1.86
CA VAL A 303 -10.16 5.98 1.48
C VAL A 303 -11.47 5.92 0.70
N VAL A 304 -12.53 6.51 1.23
CA VAL A 304 -13.85 6.55 0.58
C VAL A 304 -14.09 7.85 -0.17
N GLY A 305 -13.36 8.91 0.18
CA GLY A 305 -13.49 10.21 -0.45
C GLY A 305 -12.37 11.17 -0.11
N VAL A 306 -12.37 12.29 -0.82
CA VAL A 306 -11.52 13.44 -0.55
C VAL A 306 -12.47 14.60 -0.27
N PRO A 307 -12.44 15.20 0.93
CA PRO A 307 -13.28 16.34 1.21
C PRO A 307 -12.86 17.51 0.30
N GLU A 308 -13.80 18.39 -0.01
CA GLU A 308 -13.47 19.65 -0.66
C GLU A 308 -12.42 20.39 0.18
N ARG A 309 -11.45 20.99 -0.52
CA ARG A 309 -10.34 21.67 0.14
C ARG A 309 -10.89 22.83 0.97
N GLY A 310 -10.87 22.69 2.28
CA GLY A 310 -11.37 23.70 3.20
C GLY A 310 -10.55 24.99 3.13
N GLN A 311 -11.01 26.03 3.81
CA GLN A 311 -10.32 27.33 3.87
C GLN A 311 -8.87 27.25 4.38
N SER A 312 -8.53 26.21 5.15
CA SER A 312 -7.17 25.97 5.64
C SER A 312 -6.20 25.45 4.56
N GLY A 313 -6.68 25.06 3.37
CA GLY A 313 -5.86 24.46 2.31
C GLY A 313 -5.34 23.06 2.63
N GLU A 314 -5.65 22.53 3.82
CA GLU A 314 -5.22 21.21 4.29
C GLU A 314 -5.75 20.12 3.35
N LEU A 315 -4.84 19.24 2.93
CA LEU A 315 -5.24 18.02 2.24
C LEU A 315 -5.73 17.02 3.29
N ALA A 316 -6.91 16.46 3.08
CA ALA A 316 -7.48 15.44 3.95
C ALA A 316 -8.07 14.31 3.11
N VAL A 317 -8.34 13.19 3.76
CA VAL A 317 -9.08 12.06 3.19
C VAL A 317 -10.17 11.64 4.15
N ILE A 318 -11.27 11.13 3.62
CA ILE A 318 -12.31 10.47 4.40
C ILE A 318 -12.05 8.97 4.32
N VAL A 319 -11.98 8.31 5.46
CA VAL A 319 -11.81 6.85 5.56
C VAL A 319 -13.12 6.16 5.95
N ASP A 320 -13.21 4.86 5.68
CA ASP A 320 -14.37 4.01 5.97
C ASP A 320 -14.60 3.73 7.47
N ARG A 321 -13.61 4.02 8.30
CA ARG A 321 -13.67 3.85 9.76
C ARG A 321 -13.69 5.19 10.48
N ALA A 322 -14.61 5.34 11.44
CA ALA A 322 -14.53 6.40 12.44
C ALA A 322 -13.59 6.01 13.59
N TYR A 323 -12.71 6.91 13.98
CA TYR A 323 -11.86 6.79 15.15
C TYR A 323 -12.61 7.09 16.44
N SER A 324 -12.23 6.43 17.52
CA SER A 324 -12.74 6.73 18.87
C SER A 324 -12.12 8.02 19.42
N ALA A 325 -12.76 8.65 20.41
CA ALA A 325 -12.23 9.86 21.03
C ALA A 325 -10.81 9.67 21.63
N SER A 326 -10.51 8.46 22.13
CA SER A 326 -9.18 8.09 22.61
C SER A 326 -8.11 8.02 21.52
N GLU A 327 -8.50 7.95 20.23
CA GLU A 327 -7.60 7.84 19.08
C GLU A 327 -7.30 9.19 18.39
N THR A 328 -8.09 10.24 18.66
CA THR A 328 -8.04 11.51 17.91
C THR A 328 -7.42 12.69 18.69
N ASP A 329 -7.72 12.84 19.99
CA ASP A 329 -7.48 14.09 20.74
C ASP A 329 -6.39 13.94 21.81
N TYR A 330 -5.14 13.74 21.38
CA TYR A 330 -4.00 13.76 22.31
C TYR A 330 -3.49 15.19 22.54
N VAL A 331 -3.36 15.57 23.82
CA VAL A 331 -2.63 16.76 24.25
C VAL A 331 -1.27 16.30 24.80
N ALA A 332 -0.20 16.69 24.10
CA ALA A 332 1.18 16.36 24.48
C ALA A 332 1.45 16.70 25.96
N GLY A 333 1.92 15.72 26.73
CA GLY A 333 2.28 15.87 28.15
C GLY A 333 1.18 15.52 29.17
N THR A 334 -0.04 15.20 28.71
CA THR A 334 -1.18 14.89 29.62
C THR A 334 -1.50 13.40 29.70
N ASP A 335 -1.15 12.64 28.67
CA ASP A 335 -1.37 11.19 28.63
C ASP A 335 -0.12 10.47 28.08
N PRO A 336 0.84 10.06 28.91
CA PRO A 336 2.02 9.31 28.47
C PRO A 336 1.68 7.93 27.88
N ARG A 337 0.40 7.55 27.78
CA ARG A 337 -0.09 6.28 27.24
C ARG A 337 -1.00 6.44 26.03
N GLY A 338 -1.23 7.66 25.54
CA GLY A 338 -2.23 7.97 24.52
C GLY A 338 -2.03 7.21 23.21
N VAL A 339 -2.99 6.34 22.88
CA VAL A 339 -3.06 5.56 21.64
C VAL A 339 -3.58 6.47 20.51
N LYS A 340 -2.77 7.42 20.04
CA LYS A 340 -3.20 8.36 19.00
C LYS A 340 -2.82 7.90 17.60
N VAL A 341 -3.67 8.22 16.63
CA VAL A 341 -3.35 8.14 15.21
C VAL A 341 -2.49 9.33 14.80
N GLU A 342 -1.21 9.07 14.54
CA GLU A 342 -0.21 10.09 14.21
C GLU A 342 0.50 9.82 12.90
N GLN A 343 0.40 8.59 12.40
CA GLN A 343 1.08 8.18 11.18
C GLN A 343 0.20 7.18 10.44
N ILE A 344 0.14 7.34 9.12
CA ILE A 344 -0.38 6.33 8.22
C ILE A 344 0.73 5.80 7.33
N LEU A 345 0.57 4.57 6.90
CA LEU A 345 1.40 3.85 5.96
C LEU A 345 0.59 3.60 4.68
N PHE A 346 1.22 3.82 3.54
CA PHE A 346 0.58 3.68 2.23
C PHE A 346 1.61 3.35 1.14
N THR A 347 1.12 3.03 -0.07
CA THR A 347 1.96 2.84 -1.27
C THR A 347 1.52 3.80 -2.37
N THR A 348 2.44 4.28 -3.22
CA THR A 348 2.09 5.24 -4.28
C THR A 348 1.17 4.64 -5.34
N GLN A 349 1.31 3.34 -5.59
CA GLN A 349 0.36 2.53 -6.34
C GLN A 349 -0.69 1.96 -5.39
N LYS A 350 -1.96 1.97 -5.79
CA LYS A 350 -3.05 1.38 -5.02
C LYS A 350 -2.81 -0.12 -4.79
N PRO A 351 -2.69 -0.57 -3.53
CA PRO A 351 -2.57 -1.99 -3.23
C PRO A 351 -3.92 -2.67 -3.50
N ILE A 352 -3.88 -3.95 -3.87
CA ILE A 352 -5.11 -4.76 -3.96
C ILE A 352 -5.57 -5.25 -2.59
N ARG A 353 -4.65 -5.30 -1.63
CA ARG A 353 -4.90 -5.67 -0.24
C ARG A 353 -3.79 -5.08 0.64
N ALA A 354 -4.16 -4.61 1.82
CA ALA A 354 -3.22 -4.39 2.89
C ALA A 354 -3.77 -5.01 4.18
N PHE A 355 -2.89 -5.50 5.05
CA PHE A 355 -3.27 -6.11 6.33
C PHE A 355 -2.09 -6.07 7.30
N THR A 356 -2.37 -6.28 8.57
CA THR A 356 -1.34 -6.43 9.61
C THR A 356 -1.27 -7.87 10.06
N ILE A 357 -0.07 -8.35 10.40
CA ILE A 357 0.15 -9.65 11.03
C ILE A 357 1.01 -9.48 12.27
N ARG A 358 0.72 -10.29 13.29
CA ARG A 358 1.52 -10.42 14.51
C ARG A 358 2.00 -11.85 14.58
N PRO A 359 3.19 -12.14 14.04
CA PRO A 359 3.72 -13.48 14.14
C PRO A 359 3.98 -13.84 15.61
N GLU A 360 3.48 -14.99 16.03
CA GLU A 360 3.75 -15.59 17.33
C GLU A 360 5.10 -16.31 17.23
N TRP A 361 6.20 -15.58 17.45
CA TRP A 361 7.53 -16.16 17.59
C TRP A 361 7.94 -16.30 19.05
#